data_AF-A9U7S4-F1
#
_entry.id   AF-A9U7S4-F1
#
_cell.length_a   1.000
_cell.length_b   1.000
_cell.length_c   1.000
_cell.angle_alpha   90.00
_cell.angle_beta   90.00
_cell.angle_gamma   90.00
#
_symmetry.space_group_name_H-M   'P 1'
#
loop_
_entity.id
_entity.type
_entity.pdbx_description
1 polymer ?
#
loop_
_entity_poly.entity_id
_entity_poly.type
_entity_poly.pdbx_seq_one_letter_code
_entity_poly.pdbx_strand_id
1 'polypeptide(L)'
;VDLKLDLKPNVNLADLADKISTEGKSVVGTRTLKFDFVDHSSDKLNQYWDKAMFSVAEAMENKRYTEIPVKLQDLAKGTGIQTKAEMDTKNVYITLTDGSSSKFLVLPRDPGKMGVWE
;
A
#
# COMPACT_ATOMS: atom_id res chain seq x y z
N VAL A 1 -4.39 10.49 14.01
CA VAL A 1 -5.57 11.06 13.32
C VAL A 1 -5.81 10.12 12.16
N ASP A 2 -7.00 9.54 12.13
CA ASP A 2 -7.31 8.48 11.18
C ASP A 2 -8.16 9.11 10.08
N LEU A 3 -7.62 9.15 8.86
CA LEU A 3 -8.36 9.60 7.69
C LEU A 3 -8.85 8.37 6.94
N LYS A 4 -10.18 8.25 6.86
CA LYS A 4 -10.82 7.29 5.99
C LYS A 4 -10.96 7.86 4.57
N LEU A 5 -10.32 7.22 3.61
CA LEU A 5 -10.27 7.64 2.22
C LEU A 5 -11.02 6.64 1.34
N ASP A 6 -12.04 7.13 0.64
CA ASP A 6 -12.72 6.37 -0.42
C ASP A 6 -12.06 6.71 -1.76
N LEU A 7 -11.26 5.77 -2.28
CA LEU A 7 -10.44 5.99 -3.46
C LEU A 7 -11.07 5.33 -4.68
N LYS A 8 -11.08 6.08 -5.78
CA LYS A 8 -11.38 5.52 -7.09
C LYS A 8 -10.28 4.52 -7.51
N PRO A 9 -10.60 3.56 -8.39
CA PRO A 9 -9.59 2.72 -9.03
C PRO A 9 -8.49 3.56 -9.70
N ASN A 10 -7.26 3.05 -9.70
CA ASN A 10 -6.07 3.66 -10.33
C ASN A 10 -5.56 4.97 -9.71
N VAL A 11 -5.93 5.29 -8.48
CA VAL A 11 -5.31 6.42 -7.75
C VAL A 11 -3.83 6.11 -7.44
N ASN A 12 -2.96 7.09 -7.66
CA ASN A 12 -1.57 7.04 -7.21
C ASN A 12 -1.49 7.36 -5.70
N LEU A 13 -1.27 6.33 -4.88
CA LEU A 13 -1.19 6.47 -3.43
C LEU A 13 -0.01 7.31 -2.96
N ALA A 14 1.14 7.22 -3.64
CA ALA A 14 2.33 7.96 -3.25
C ALA A 14 2.09 9.47 -3.41
N ASP A 15 1.57 9.88 -4.57
CA ASP A 15 1.23 11.28 -4.83
C ASP A 15 0.17 11.80 -3.85
N LEU A 16 -0.82 10.96 -3.52
CA LEU A 16 -1.85 11.32 -2.55
C LEU A 16 -1.27 11.50 -1.14
N ALA A 17 -0.42 10.57 -0.70
CA ALA A 17 0.24 10.63 0.61
C ALA A 17 1.15 11.86 0.71
N ASP A 18 1.91 12.15 -0.35
CA ASP A 18 2.74 13.34 -0.43
C ASP A 18 1.89 14.60 -0.36
N LYS A 19 0.83 14.72 -1.17
CA LYS A 19 -0.06 15.88 -1.18
C LYS A 19 -0.72 16.13 0.18
N ILE A 20 -1.20 15.08 0.84
CA ILE A 20 -1.78 15.19 2.18
C ILE A 20 -0.70 15.59 3.21
N SER A 21 0.53 15.10 3.06
CA SER A 21 1.65 15.47 3.93
C SER A 21 2.10 16.93 3.74
N THR A 22 2.13 17.45 2.51
CA THR A 22 2.51 18.85 2.23
C THR A 22 1.39 19.83 2.53
N GLU A 23 0.18 19.58 2.03
CA GLU A 23 -0.96 20.50 2.18
C GLU A 23 -1.62 20.37 3.57
N GLY A 24 -1.70 19.14 4.08
CA GLY A 24 -2.31 18.84 5.38
C GLY A 24 -1.44 19.21 6.57
N LYS A 25 -0.15 19.52 6.41
CA LYS A 25 0.72 20.02 7.51
C LYS A 25 0.14 21.24 8.21
N SER A 26 -0.54 22.11 7.47
CA SER A 26 -1.21 23.31 7.99
C SER A 26 -2.41 22.98 8.90
N VAL A 27 -3.04 21.82 8.69
CA VAL A 27 -4.27 21.37 9.39
C VAL A 27 -3.99 20.32 10.47
N VAL A 28 -2.99 19.47 10.27
CA VAL A 28 -2.70 18.28 11.09
C VAL A 28 -1.63 18.55 12.16
N GLY A 29 -0.77 19.55 11.96
CA GLY A 29 0.33 19.88 12.88
C GLY A 29 1.37 18.76 12.98
N THR A 30 1.72 18.33 14.20
CA THR A 30 2.73 17.29 14.49
C THR A 30 2.17 15.86 14.55
N ARG A 31 0.85 15.69 14.34
CA ARG A 31 0.17 14.40 14.56
C ARG A 31 0.50 13.42 13.43
N THR A 32 0.72 12.15 13.79
CA THR A 32 0.88 11.08 12.78
C THR A 32 -0.48 10.80 12.13
N LEU A 33 -0.51 10.84 10.80
CA LEU A 33 -1.66 10.47 9.99
C LEU A 33 -1.65 8.96 9.80
N LYS A 34 -2.77 8.31 10.12
CA LYS A 34 -3.06 6.95 9.70
C LYS A 34 -4.06 7.04 8.55
N PHE A 35 -3.81 6.29 7.50
CA PHE A 35 -4.68 6.23 6.34
C PHE A 35 -5.45 4.92 6.38
N ASP A 36 -6.76 5.02 6.52
CA ASP A 36 -7.67 3.90 6.34
C ASP A 36 -8.32 4.03 4.98
N PHE A 37 -8.22 3.01 4.14
CA PHE A 37 -8.84 3.02 2.82
C PHE A 37 -10.15 2.25 2.86
N VAL A 38 -11.18 2.75 2.19
CA VAL A 38 -12.39 1.96 1.95
C VAL A 38 -12.00 0.78 1.06
N ASP A 39 -12.27 -0.43 1.54
CA ASP A 39 -11.89 -1.64 0.83
C ASP A 39 -12.84 -1.89 -0.35
N HIS A 40 -12.32 -1.65 -1.55
CA HIS A 40 -12.95 -2.03 -2.82
C HIS A 40 -12.20 -3.19 -3.49
N SER A 41 -11.55 -4.05 -2.71
CA SER A 41 -10.85 -5.23 -3.23
C SER A 41 -11.84 -6.27 -3.73
N SER A 42 -11.55 -6.87 -4.89
CA SER A 42 -12.22 -8.08 -5.34
C SER A 42 -11.60 -9.32 -4.69
N ASP A 43 -12.33 -10.44 -4.68
CA ASP A 43 -11.80 -11.74 -4.22
C ASP A 43 -10.52 -12.13 -4.95
N LYS A 44 -10.43 -11.78 -6.23
CA LYS A 44 -9.25 -12.00 -7.06
C LYS A 44 -8.03 -11.24 -6.52
N LEU A 45 -8.21 -9.98 -6.12
CA LEU A 45 -7.16 -9.16 -5.53
C LEU A 45 -6.76 -9.67 -4.14
N ASN A 46 -7.73 -10.14 -3.34
CA ASN A 46 -7.47 -10.73 -2.02
C ASN A 46 -6.66 -12.02 -2.14
N GLN A 47 -7.06 -12.96 -3.01
CA GLN A 47 -6.33 -14.20 -3.24
C GLN A 47 -4.92 -13.98 -3.81
N TYR A 48 -4.76 -12.97 -4.66
CA TYR A 48 -3.44 -12.58 -5.14
C TYR A 48 -2.58 -12.06 -3.98
N TRP A 49 -3.13 -11.18 -3.15
CA TRP A 49 -2.43 -10.62 -2.00
C TRP A 49 -2.01 -11.70 -1.00
N ASP A 50 -2.88 -12.68 -0.73
CA ASP A 50 -2.56 -13.79 0.17
C ASP A 50 -1.33 -14.59 -0.27
N LYS A 51 -1.13 -14.73 -1.57
CA LYS A 51 0.06 -15.37 -2.15
C LYS A 51 1.29 -14.46 -2.09
N ALA A 52 1.10 -13.15 -2.25
CA ALA A 52 2.17 -12.17 -2.28
C ALA A 52 2.69 -11.79 -0.88
N MET A 53 1.82 -11.80 0.14
CA MET A 53 2.08 -11.12 1.41
C MET A 53 3.34 -11.62 2.12
N PHE A 54 3.63 -12.92 2.05
CA PHE A 54 4.83 -13.50 2.68
C PHE A 54 6.11 -13.00 2.02
N SER A 55 6.12 -12.95 0.69
CA SER A 55 7.24 -12.44 -0.10
C SER A 55 7.51 -10.96 0.16
N VAL A 56 6.43 -10.18 0.36
CA VAL A 56 6.51 -8.76 0.71
C VAL A 56 7.00 -8.60 2.15
N ALA A 57 6.45 -9.35 3.11
CA ALA A 57 6.85 -9.29 4.51
C ALA A 57 8.34 -9.64 4.68
N GLU A 58 8.83 -10.67 3.99
CA GLU A 58 10.24 -11.04 3.99
C GLU A 58 11.13 -9.90 3.45
N ALA A 59 10.72 -9.26 2.37
CA ALA A 59 11.45 -8.14 1.79
C ALA A 59 11.45 -6.90 2.72
N MET A 60 10.33 -6.63 3.40
CA MET A 60 10.22 -5.57 4.41
C MET A 60 11.16 -5.83 5.59
N GLU A 61 11.13 -7.04 6.15
CA GLU A 61 11.96 -7.44 7.29
C GLU A 61 13.46 -7.32 6.99
N ASN A 62 13.86 -7.75 5.79
CA ASN A 62 15.25 -7.68 5.35
C ASN A 62 15.63 -6.34 4.71
N LYS A 63 14.73 -5.34 4.72
CA LYS A 63 14.92 -4.02 4.09
C LYS A 63 15.24 -4.09 2.59
N ARG A 64 14.82 -5.16 1.91
CA ARG A 64 15.00 -5.40 0.47
C ARG A 64 13.84 -4.80 -0.33
N TYR A 65 13.58 -3.52 -0.12
CA TYR A 65 12.40 -2.84 -0.67
C TYR A 65 12.32 -2.87 -2.21
N THR A 66 13.47 -2.90 -2.88
CA THR A 66 13.56 -3.01 -4.34
C THR A 66 13.06 -4.35 -4.88
N GLU A 67 13.00 -5.40 -4.05
CA GLU A 67 12.45 -6.70 -4.44
C GLU A 67 10.92 -6.71 -4.46
N ILE A 68 10.26 -5.85 -3.68
CA ILE A 68 8.80 -5.81 -3.55
C ILE A 68 8.11 -5.62 -4.92
N PRO A 69 8.43 -4.59 -5.73
CA PRO A 69 7.80 -4.43 -7.04
C PRO A 69 8.09 -5.61 -7.98
N VAL A 70 9.29 -6.19 -7.93
CA VAL A 70 9.68 -7.32 -8.79
C VAL A 70 8.87 -8.57 -8.44
N LYS A 71 8.82 -8.95 -7.16
CA LYS A 71 8.08 -10.13 -6.69
C LYS A 71 6.57 -10.00 -6.98
N LEU A 72 6.00 -8.80 -6.80
CA LEU A 72 4.60 -8.54 -7.12
C LEU A 72 4.34 -8.71 -8.63
N GLN A 73 5.15 -8.08 -9.48
CA GLN A 73 4.99 -8.18 -10.94
C GLN A 73 5.16 -9.62 -11.43
N ASP A 74 6.12 -10.37 -10.89
CA ASP A 74 6.35 -11.76 -11.24
C ASP A 74 5.15 -12.64 -10.91
N LEU A 75 4.58 -12.48 -9.71
CA LEU A 75 3.38 -13.22 -9.30
C LEU A 75 2.13 -12.81 -10.09
N ALA A 76 2.10 -11.58 -10.61
CA ALA A 76 0.96 -11.05 -11.36
C ALA A 76 0.93 -11.53 -12.82
N LYS A 77 2.02 -12.10 -13.34
CA LYS A 77 2.11 -12.62 -14.72
C LYS A 77 0.97 -13.60 -15.01
N GLY A 78 0.25 -13.35 -16.11
CA GLY A 78 -0.86 -14.20 -16.55
C GLY A 78 -2.16 -14.08 -15.72
N THR A 79 -2.17 -13.28 -14.65
CA THR A 79 -3.36 -13.09 -13.81
C THR A 79 -4.28 -11.97 -14.31
N GLY A 80 -3.74 -11.04 -15.11
CA GLY A 80 -4.44 -9.80 -15.49
C GLY A 80 -4.54 -8.77 -14.37
N ILE A 81 -3.83 -8.97 -13.25
CA ILE A 81 -3.71 -7.99 -12.18
C ILE A 81 -2.53 -7.07 -12.50
N GLN A 82 -2.73 -5.76 -12.31
CA GLN A 82 -1.66 -4.78 -12.37
C GLN A 82 -1.23 -4.43 -10.94
N THR A 83 0.07 -4.31 -10.75
CA THR A 83 0.69 -4.08 -9.45
C THR A 83 1.58 -2.85 -9.52
N LYS A 84 1.45 -1.95 -8.56
CA LYS A 84 2.36 -0.82 -8.37
C LYS A 84 2.86 -0.85 -6.94
N ALA A 85 4.16 -0.68 -6.75
CA ALA A 85 4.75 -0.50 -5.44
C ALA A 85 5.69 0.71 -5.48
N GLU A 86 5.48 1.62 -4.54
CA GLU A 86 6.24 2.86 -4.38
C GLU A 86 6.67 2.98 -2.91
N MET A 87 7.70 3.78 -2.64
CA MET A 87 8.16 3.98 -1.27
C MET A 87 8.58 5.43 -1.05
N ASP A 88 8.34 5.91 0.16
CA ASP A 88 8.92 7.15 0.67
C ASP A 88 9.84 6.85 1.86
N THR A 89 10.22 7.87 2.63
CA THR A 89 11.08 7.72 3.81
C THR A 89 10.48 6.90 4.96
N LYS A 90 9.17 6.70 4.99
CA LYS A 90 8.41 6.11 6.11
C LYS A 90 7.63 4.85 5.72
N ASN A 91 7.12 4.77 4.51
CA ASN A 91 6.16 3.75 4.09
C ASN A 91 6.51 3.17 2.73
N VAL A 92 5.99 1.96 2.50
CA VAL A 92 5.84 1.32 1.20
C VAL A 92 4.34 1.32 0.87
N TYR A 93 3.99 1.81 -0.30
CA TYR A 93 2.63 1.90 -0.82
C TYR A 93 2.47 0.85 -1.91
N ILE A 94 1.48 -0.02 -1.77
CA ILE A 94 1.16 -1.04 -2.76
C ILE A 94 -0.26 -0.81 -3.28
N THR A 95 -0.39 -0.74 -4.60
CA THR A 95 -1.66 -0.69 -5.31
C THR A 95 -1.80 -1.92 -6.19
N LEU A 96 -2.91 -2.63 -6.03
CA LEU A 96 -3.29 -3.77 -6.87
C LEU A 96 -4.60 -3.43 -7.57
N THR A 97 -4.72 -3.69 -8.88
CA THR A 97 -5.96 -3.47 -9.63
C THR A 97 -6.20 -4.59 -10.63
N ASP A 98 -7.45 -4.99 -10.78
CA ASP A 98 -7.90 -5.91 -11.83
C ASP A 98 -8.59 -5.18 -12.99
N GLY A 99 -8.50 -3.83 -13.01
CA GLY A 99 -9.14 -2.94 -13.96
C GLY A 99 -10.53 -2.45 -13.51
N SER A 100 -11.20 -3.19 -12.62
CA SER A 100 -12.52 -2.84 -12.08
C SER A 100 -12.49 -2.45 -10.60
N SER A 101 -11.65 -3.14 -9.84
CA SER A 101 -11.52 -3.07 -8.39
C SER A 101 -10.09 -2.70 -8.02
N SER A 102 -9.87 -2.16 -6.82
CA SER A 102 -8.52 -1.80 -6.38
C SER A 102 -8.31 -2.10 -4.90
N LYS A 103 -7.12 -2.63 -4.59
CA LYS A 103 -6.63 -2.85 -3.23
C LYS A 103 -5.47 -1.91 -2.96
N PHE A 104 -5.52 -1.23 -1.82
CA PHE A 104 -4.55 -0.24 -1.39
C PHE A 104 -3.96 -0.67 -0.05
N LEU A 105 -2.63 -0.74 0.02
CA LEU A 105 -1.90 -1.20 1.20
C LEU A 105 -0.79 -0.21 1.53
N VAL A 106 -0.66 0.12 2.81
CA VAL A 106 0.40 1.00 3.32
C VAL A 106 1.16 0.25 4.40
N LEU A 107 2.43 -0.02 4.13
CA LEU A 107 3.30 -0.80 5.00
C LEU A 107 4.38 0.11 5.59
N PRO A 108 4.49 0.25 6.91
CA PRO A 108 5.56 1.05 7.51
C PRO A 108 6.93 0.39 7.29
N ARG A 109 7.94 1.18 6.91
CA ARG A 109 9.33 0.73 6.71
C ARG A 109 10.04 0.37 8.02
N ASP A 110 9.48 0.77 9.16
CA ASP A 110 9.99 0.42 10.49
C ASP A 110 9.13 -0.70 11.10
N PRO A 111 9.63 -1.95 11.16
CA PRO A 111 8.89 -3.08 11.71
C PRO A 111 8.61 -2.92 13.22
N GLY A 112 9.27 -2.00 13.92
CA GLY A 112 8.96 -1.64 15.31
C GLY A 112 7.55 -1.06 15.51
N LYS A 113 6.79 -0.84 14.44
CA LYS A 113 5.36 -0.45 14.47
C LYS A 113 4.41 -1.52 13.89
N MET A 114 4.90 -2.72 13.56
CA MET A 114 4.04 -3.87 13.26
C MET A 114 3.45 -4.45 14.55
N GLY A 115 2.65 -3.64 15.25
CA GLY A 115 1.88 -4.04 16.41
C GLY A 115 0.41 -3.74 16.16
N VAL A 116 -0.37 -4.82 16.05
CA VAL A 116 -1.84 -4.90 16.12
C VAL A 116 -2.59 -4.44 14.85
N TRP A 117 -3.00 -5.43 14.06
CA TRP A 117 -4.21 -5.34 13.25
C TRP A 117 -5.36 -5.81 14.16
N GLU A 118 -6.18 -4.89 14.62
CA GLU A 118 -7.52 -5.14 15.18
C GLU A 118 -8.55 -4.41 14.31
#